data_AF-A0A5E4HQA1-F1
#
_entry.id   AF-A0A5E4HQA1-F1
#
_cell.length_a   1.000
_cell.length_b   1.000
_cell.length_c   1.000
_cell.angle_alpha   90.00
_cell.angle_beta   90.00
_cell.angle_gamma   90.00
#
_symmetry.space_group_name_H-M   'P 1'
#
loop_
_entity.id
_entity.type
_entity.pdbx_description
1 polymer ?
#
loop_
_entity_poly.entity_id
_entity_poly.type
_entity_poly.pdbx_seq_one_letter_code
_entity_poly.pdbx_strand_id
1 'polypeptide(L)' 'MIITTARKPSSKTRIFCKHLGRFTGWKYVTRGKASLQEFADKPFLLVGEYKGNPGSFSFFF' A
#
# COMPACT_ATOMS: atom_id res chain seq x y z
N MET A 1 -10.24 0.58 5.95
CA MET A 1 -9.21 1.22 5.10
C MET A 1 -8.47 0.15 4.31
N ILE A 2 -8.05 0.46 3.08
CA ILE A 2 -7.22 -0.43 2.25
C ILE A 2 -5.75 -0.02 2.39
N ILE A 3 -4.82 -0.97 2.37
CA ILE A 3 -3.39 -0.72 2.18
C ILE A 3 -3.00 -1.20 0.80
N THR A 4 -2.36 -0.35 0.01
CA THR A 4 -1.70 -0.75 -1.24
C THR A 4 -0.31 -0.15 -1.34
N THR A 5 0.43 -0.48 -2.39
CA THR A 5 1.80 0.00 -2.61
C THR A 5 1.89 0.90 -3.84
N ALA A 6 3.02 1.57 -4.02
CA ALA A 6 3.47 2.02 -5.34
C ALA A 6 3.55 0.84 -6.33
N ARG A 7 3.58 1.13 -7.64
CA ARG A 7 3.73 0.09 -8.68
C ARG A 7 5.10 -0.58 -8.57
N LYS A 8 5.14 -1.88 -8.86
CA LYS A 8 6.35 -2.72 -8.82
C LYS A 8 7.10 -2.64 -7.46
N PRO A 9 6.42 -2.89 -6.32
CA PRO A 9 7.06 -2.78 -5.01
C PRO A 9 8.15 -3.85 -4.83
N SER A 10 9.13 -3.60 -3.97
CA SER A 10 10.08 -4.60 -3.47
C SER A 10 9.40 -5.68 -2.61
N SER A 11 10.11 -6.78 -2.38
CA SER A 11 9.68 -7.82 -1.44
C SER A 11 9.52 -7.29 -0.01
N LYS A 12 10.41 -6.39 0.44
CA LYS A 12 10.36 -5.81 1.79
C LYS A 12 9.09 -4.99 1.99
N THR A 13 8.70 -4.18 1.02
CA THR A 13 7.47 -3.38 1.09
C THR A 13 6.22 -4.22 1.06
N ARG A 14 6.19 -5.29 0.23
CA ARG A 14 5.07 -6.24 0.26
C ARG A 14 4.91 -6.91 1.64
N ILE A 15 6.03 -7.33 2.24
CA ILE A 15 6.04 -7.95 3.58
C ILE A 15 5.54 -6.94 4.62
N PHE A 16 6.10 -5.73 4.61
CA PHE A 16 5.70 -4.63 5.49
C PHE A 16 4.18 -4.38 5.43
N CYS A 17 3.61 -4.20 4.24
CA CYS A 17 2.18 -3.93 4.10
C CYS A 17 1.29 -5.09 4.59
N LYS A 18 1.73 -6.35 4.44
CA LYS A 18 1.02 -7.51 4.99
C LYS A 18 1.03 -7.51 6.52
N HIS A 19 2.17 -7.20 7.14
CA HIS A 19 2.25 -7.08 8.61
C HIS A 19 1.45 -5.90 9.14
N LEU A 20 1.56 -4.74 8.47
CA LEU A 20 0.78 -3.56 8.83
C LEU A 20 -0.72 -3.83 8.73
N GLY A 21 -1.17 -4.51 7.68
CA GLY A 21 -2.58 -4.90 7.53
C GLY A 21 -3.05 -5.83 8.66
N ARG A 22 -2.23 -6.80 9.07
CA ARG A 22 -2.55 -7.67 10.22
C ARG A 22 -2.63 -6.90 11.54
N PHE A 23 -1.71 -5.95 11.75
CA PHE A 23 -1.67 -5.13 12.97
C PHE A 23 -2.86 -4.16 13.07
N THR A 24 -3.23 -3.53 11.96
CA THR A 24 -4.29 -2.50 11.91
C THR A 24 -5.69 -3.05 11.63
N GLY A 25 -5.79 -4.30 11.18
CA GLY A 25 -7.03 -4.86 10.62
C GLY A 25 -7.35 -4.34 9.21
N TRP A 26 -6.48 -3.55 8.58
CA TRP A 26 -6.70 -3.03 7.23
C TRP A 26 -6.42 -4.08 6.16
N LYS A 27 -7.22 -4.07 5.09
CA LYS A 27 -7.08 -5.04 4.00
C LYS A 27 -5.92 -4.64 3.08
N TYR A 28 -4.89 -5.47 3.00
CA TYR A 28 -3.84 -5.33 1.98
C TYR A 28 -4.37 -5.76 0.61
N VAL A 29 -4.24 -4.88 -0.39
CA VAL A 29 -4.61 -5.12 -1.78
C VAL A 29 -3.40 -4.89 -2.68
N THR A 30 -3.08 -5.89 -3.50
CA THR A 30 -1.97 -5.82 -4.46
C THR A 30 -2.20 -4.70 -5.47
N ARG A 31 -1.19 -3.82 -5.66
CA ARG A 31 -1.29 -2.69 -6.59
C ARG A 31 -1.40 -3.11 -8.07
N GLY A 32 -0.60 -4.09 -8.50
CA GLY A 32 -0.55 -4.53 -9.90
C GLY A 32 -0.33 -3.36 -10.88
N LYS A 33 -1.18 -3.29 -11.91
CA LYS A 33 -1.23 -2.17 -12.88
C LYS A 33 -2.30 -1.13 -12.55
N ALA A 34 -3.08 -1.32 -11.48
CA ALA A 34 -4.19 -0.45 -11.11
C ALA A 34 -3.74 1.02 -11.01
N SER A 35 -4.57 1.91 -11.53
CA SER A 35 -4.50 3.35 -11.28
C SER A 35 -4.85 3.65 -9.82
N LEU A 36 -4.57 4.87 -9.33
CA LEU A 36 -5.05 5.28 -8.01
C LEU A 36 -6.57 5.49 -7.99
N GLN A 37 -7.15 5.87 -9.14
CA GLN A 37 -8.58 6.12 -9.31
C GLN A 37 -9.44 4.90 -8.94
N GLU A 38 -8.93 3.69 -9.22
CA GLU A 38 -9.60 2.43 -8.87
C GLU A 38 -9.75 2.19 -7.36
N PHE A 39 -9.04 2.96 -6.52
CA PHE A 39 -9.16 2.93 -5.07
C PHE A 39 -9.90 4.14 -4.49
N ALA A 40 -10.30 5.10 -5.33
CA ALA A 40 -10.83 6.39 -4.87
C ALA A 40 -12.14 6.28 -4.09
N ASP A 41 -12.91 5.19 -4.30
CA ASP A 41 -14.20 4.98 -3.63
C ASP A 41 -14.08 4.61 -2.14
N LYS A 42 -12.86 4.38 -1.63
CA LYS A 42 -12.62 3.96 -0.24
C LYS A 42 -11.36 4.63 0.29
N PRO A 43 -11.33 5.02 1.58
CA PRO A 43 -10.08 5.47 2.21
C PRO A 43 -8.98 4.41 2.06
N PHE A 44 -7.83 4.83 1.55
CA PHE A 44 -6.68 3.95 1.33
C PHE A 44 -5.35 4.60 1.69
N LEU A 45 -4.44 3.76 2.18
CA LEU A 45 -3.04 4.07 2.39
C LEU A 45 -2.23 3.57 1.19
N LEU A 46 -1.47 4.46 0.57
CA LEU A 46 -0.43 4.14 -0.40
C LEU A 46 0.93 4.12 0.30
N VAL A 47 1.60 2.96 0.29
CA VAL A 47 2.98 2.83 0.79
C VAL A 47 3.97 2.96 -0.37
N GLY A 48 4.80 4.01 -0.30
CA GLY A 48 5.89 4.26 -1.24
C GLY A 48 7.20 3.62 -0.82
N GLU A 49 8.18 3.65 -1.72
CA GLU A 49 9.49 3.04 -1.50
C GLU A 49 10.63 4.06 -1.61
N TYR A 50 11.67 3.83 -0.81
CA TYR A 50 12.97 4.49 -0.95
C TYR A 50 14.07 3.43 -0.89
N LYS A 51 14.87 3.34 -1.96
CA LYS A 51 15.95 2.33 -2.11
C LYS A 51 15.49 0.89 -1.78
N GLY A 52 14.28 0.52 -2.21
CA GLY A 52 13.71 -0.82 -2.00
C GLY A 52 13.24 -1.12 -0.56
N ASN A 53 13.08 -0.10 0.28
CA ASN A 53 12.48 -0.21 1.60
C ASN A 53 11.20 0.67 1.65
N PRO A 54 10.21 0.35 2.51
CA PRO A 54 9.11 1.25 2.80
C PRO A 54 9.66 2.62 3.23
N GLY A 55 9.24 3.69 2.57
CA GLY A 55 9.85 5.01 2.76
C GLY A 55 8.88 6.17 2.90
N SER A 56 7.61 5.97 2.55
CA SER A 56 6.60 7.02 2.67
C SER A 56 5.19 6.45 2.80
N PHE A 57 4.33 7.22 3.45
CA PHE A 57 2.90 6.97 3.56
C PHE A 57 2.13 8.14 2.98
N SER A 58 1.16 7.82 2.13
CA SER A 58 0.21 8.80 1.59
C SER A 58 -1.20 8.29 1.87
N PHE A 59 -1.92 9.06 2.69
CA PHE A 59 -3.29 8.76 3.07
C PHE A 59 -4.25 9.47 2.14
N PHE A 60 -5.21 8.73 1.60
CA PHE A 60 -6.30 9.22 0.78
C PHE A 60 -7.61 8.89 1.51
N PHE A 61 -8.43 9.92 1.76
CA PHE A 61 -9.68 9.83 2.50
C PHE A 61 -10.87 10.05 1.57
#